data_AF-A0A1M7D3P4-F1
#
_entry.id   AF-A0A1M7D3P4-F1
#
_cell.length_a   1.000
_cell.length_b   1.000
_cell.length_c   1.000
_cell.angle_alpha   90.00
_cell.angle_beta   90.00
_cell.angle_gamma   90.00
#
_symmetry.space_group_name_H-M   'P 1'
#
loop_
_entity.id
_entity.type
_entity.pdbx_description
1 polymer ?
#
loop_
_entity_poly.entity_id
_entity_poly.type
_entity_poly.pdbx_seq_one_letter_code
_entity_poly.pdbx_strand_id
1 'polypeptide(L)'
;MAWEFFLEDRNIKIECEIAGEIRFGPMYFYLKSDPIFPELTGHIFGDWFYKYDSKIFLQEWNSTSLPNTNLVCIDIKEQNFFRVIENIKSVSWRMAFEEGNLFLFDEHNHVKYPIKFNS
;
A
#
# COMPACT_ATOMS: atom_id res chain seq x y z
N MET A 1 -8.84 20.73 3.54
CA MET A 1 -7.83 20.35 2.53
C MET A 1 -8.59 19.67 1.39
N ALA A 2 -7.99 19.50 0.21
CA ALA A 2 -8.68 18.99 -0.99
C ALA A 2 -8.18 17.59 -1.32
N TRP A 3 -9.07 16.76 -1.86
CA TRP A 3 -8.71 15.45 -2.41
C TRP A 3 -8.01 15.65 -3.75
N GLU A 4 -6.86 15.01 -3.92
CA GLU A 4 -6.03 15.04 -5.11
C GLU A 4 -5.93 13.65 -5.74
N PHE A 5 -5.49 13.59 -6.99
CA PHE A 5 -5.26 12.32 -7.68
C PHE A 5 -4.08 11.58 -7.05
N PHE A 6 -4.26 10.29 -6.73
CA PHE A 6 -3.18 9.43 -6.25
C PHE A 6 -2.76 8.40 -7.31
N LEU A 7 -3.71 7.55 -7.72
CA LEU A 7 -3.50 6.58 -8.79
C LEU A 7 -4.81 6.22 -9.47
N GLU A 8 -4.71 5.77 -10.71
CA GLU A 8 -5.82 5.18 -11.45
C GLU A 8 -5.32 3.93 -12.16
N ASP A 9 -6.10 2.86 -12.10
CA ASP A 9 -5.80 1.60 -12.76
C ASP A 9 -7.09 0.91 -13.19
N ARG A 10 -7.20 0.54 -14.47
CA ARG A 10 -8.40 -0.13 -15.01
C ARG A 10 -9.66 0.68 -14.68
N ASN A 11 -10.51 0.16 -13.79
CA ASN A 11 -11.77 0.77 -13.38
C ASN A 11 -11.74 1.26 -11.92
N ILE A 12 -10.57 1.42 -11.31
CA ILE A 12 -10.42 2.05 -10.00
C ILE A 12 -9.66 3.37 -10.11
N LYS A 13 -10.22 4.41 -9.49
CA LYS A 13 -9.56 5.68 -9.19
C LYS A 13 -9.35 5.77 -7.69
N ILE A 14 -8.15 6.11 -7.25
CA ILE A 14 -7.85 6.43 -5.85
C ILE A 14 -7.41 7.89 -5.77
N GLU A 15 -8.01 8.59 -4.83
CA GLU A 15 -7.68 9.97 -4.48
C GLU A 15 -7.05 9.98 -3.09
N CYS A 16 -6.15 10.94 -2.86
CA CYS A 16 -5.50 11.14 -1.57
C CYS A 16 -5.77 12.53 -1.00
N GLU A 17 -5.74 12.64 0.32
CA GLU A 17 -5.64 13.90 1.05
C GLU A 17 -4.41 13.79 1.96
N ILE A 18 -3.53 14.80 1.92
CA ILE A 18 -2.33 14.82 2.76
C ILE A 18 -2.75 14.87 4.23
N ALA A 19 -2.36 13.85 4.98
CA ALA A 19 -2.59 13.78 6.43
C ALA A 19 -1.38 14.30 7.21
N GLY A 20 -0.17 14.21 6.64
CA GLY A 20 1.04 14.81 7.19
C GLY A 20 2.32 14.23 6.58
N GLU A 21 3.43 14.43 7.26
CA GLU A 21 4.76 13.95 6.86
C GLU A 21 5.51 13.41 8.08
N ILE A 22 6.25 12.31 7.93
CA ILE A 22 7.24 11.92 8.94
C ILE A 22 8.37 12.93 8.88
N ARG A 23 8.88 13.37 10.04
CA ARG A 23 10.04 14.26 10.10
C ARG A 23 11.23 13.64 9.33
N PHE A 24 11.67 14.31 8.26
CA PHE A 24 12.71 13.82 7.34
C PHE A 24 12.36 12.48 6.65
N GLY A 25 11.08 12.23 6.42
CA GLY A 25 10.57 10.98 5.86
C GLY A 25 9.45 11.18 4.85
N PRO A 26 8.74 10.11 4.48
CA PRO A 26 7.68 10.19 3.48
C PRO A 26 6.43 10.90 4.01
N MET A 27 5.66 11.45 3.06
CA MET A 27 4.29 11.91 3.32
C MET A 27 3.37 10.72 3.56
N TYR A 28 2.31 10.98 4.32
CA TYR A 28 1.24 10.01 4.53
C TYR A 28 -0.13 10.64 4.29
N PHE A 29 -1.07 9.80 3.86
CA PHE A 29 -2.32 10.21 3.25
C PHE A 29 -3.51 9.48 3.85
N TYR A 30 -4.66 10.16 3.82
CA TYR A 30 -5.95 9.50 3.76
C TYR A 30 -6.25 9.13 2.32
N LEU A 31 -6.82 7.95 2.10
CA LEU A 31 -7.21 7.47 0.77
C LEU A 31 -8.72 7.26 0.69
N LYS A 32 -9.27 7.47 -0.50
CA LYS A 32 -10.61 7.01 -0.88
C LYS A 32 -10.57 6.55 -2.33
N SER A 33 -11.52 5.73 -2.72
CA SER A 33 -11.56 5.14 -4.06
C SER A 33 -12.94 5.18 -4.70
N ASP A 34 -12.95 5.10 -6.03
CA ASP A 34 -14.11 4.78 -6.84
C ASP A 34 -13.75 3.62 -7.79
N PRO A 35 -14.34 2.41 -7.65
CA PRO A 35 -15.38 2.05 -6.68
C PRO A 35 -14.89 2.10 -5.23
N ILE A 36 -15.83 2.20 -4.29
CA ILE A 36 -15.54 2.39 -2.87
C ILE A 36 -14.99 1.10 -2.25
N PHE A 37 -13.80 1.20 -1.62
CA PHE A 37 -13.24 0.21 -0.70
C PHE A 37 -13.29 0.78 0.72
N PRO A 38 -14.24 0.33 1.57
CA PRO A 38 -14.40 0.86 2.94
C PRO A 38 -13.13 0.78 3.79
N GLU A 39 -12.28 -0.22 3.54
CA GLU A 39 -11.03 -0.48 4.26
C GLU A 39 -9.98 0.63 4.07
N LEU A 40 -10.14 1.49 3.07
CA LEU A 40 -9.29 2.68 2.92
C LEU A 40 -9.68 3.79 3.90
N THR A 41 -10.93 3.80 4.37
CA THR A 41 -11.46 4.89 5.21
C THR A 41 -10.99 4.72 6.65
N GLY A 42 -10.43 5.79 7.24
CA GLY A 42 -9.98 5.80 8.64
C GLY A 42 -8.58 5.20 8.86
N HIS A 43 -7.92 4.77 7.78
CA HIS A 43 -6.55 4.29 7.79
C HIS A 43 -5.59 5.32 7.18
N ILE A 44 -4.30 5.20 7.48
CA ILE A 44 -3.24 6.06 6.97
C ILE A 44 -2.37 5.24 6.02
N PHE A 45 -1.98 5.83 4.90
CA PHE A 45 -1.18 5.17 3.87
C PHE A 45 0.06 6.00 3.51
N GLY A 46 1.13 5.33 3.11
CA GLY A 46 2.30 5.98 2.53
C GLY A 46 2.08 6.43 1.08
N ASP A 47 3.07 7.12 0.52
CA ASP A 47 3.14 7.49 -0.92
C ASP A 47 3.47 6.32 -1.84
N TRP A 48 3.86 5.19 -1.25
CA TRP A 48 4.28 4.00 -1.98
C TRP A 48 3.09 3.14 -2.43
N PHE A 49 3.15 2.70 -3.68
CA PHE A 49 2.27 1.68 -4.22
C PHE A 49 2.99 0.80 -5.25
N TYR A 50 2.44 -0.37 -5.53
CA TYR A 50 2.89 -1.25 -6.61
C TYR A 50 1.71 -1.90 -7.31
N LYS A 51 1.78 -2.00 -8.65
CA LYS A 51 0.73 -2.62 -9.47
C LYS A 51 1.21 -3.95 -10.02
N TYR A 52 0.39 -4.98 -9.91
CA TYR A 52 0.66 -6.29 -10.49
C TYR A 52 -0.65 -6.98 -10.87
N ASP A 53 -0.85 -7.20 -12.17
CA ASP A 53 -2.11 -7.69 -12.73
C ASP A 53 -3.32 -6.88 -12.20
N SER A 54 -4.33 -7.52 -11.60
CA SER A 54 -5.54 -6.86 -11.07
C SER A 54 -5.34 -6.27 -9.68
N LYS A 55 -4.12 -6.25 -9.18
CA LYS A 55 -3.83 -5.95 -7.79
C LYS A 55 -3.03 -4.66 -7.66
N ILE A 56 -3.47 -3.83 -6.72
CA ILE A 56 -2.74 -2.65 -6.27
C ILE A 56 -2.31 -2.94 -4.84
N PHE A 57 -1.00 -2.92 -4.61
CA PHE A 57 -0.42 -3.00 -3.29
C PHE A 57 -0.19 -1.59 -2.75
N LEU A 58 -0.53 -1.40 -1.49
CA LEU A 58 -0.36 -0.15 -0.76
C LEU A 58 0.39 -0.40 0.55
N GLN A 59 1.04 0.63 1.05
CA GLN A 59 1.66 0.62 2.36
C GLN A 59 0.70 1.26 3.38
N GLU A 60 0.02 0.45 4.18
CA GLU A 60 -0.80 0.92 5.31
C GLU A 60 0.10 1.15 6.53
N TRP A 61 -0.10 2.27 7.24
CA TRP A 61 0.72 2.64 8.39
C TRP A 61 -0.04 2.43 9.70
N ASN A 62 0.49 1.56 10.54
CA ASN A 62 -0.03 1.33 11.89
C ASN A 62 0.43 2.45 12.86
N SER A 63 1.46 3.21 12.50
CA SER A 63 1.99 4.31 13.30
C SER A 63 2.64 5.36 12.40
N THR A 64 2.53 6.64 12.79
CA THR A 64 3.26 7.76 12.19
C THR A 64 4.52 8.12 13.00
N SER A 65 4.75 7.47 14.14
CA SER A 65 5.90 7.69 15.03
C SER A 65 6.95 6.58 14.93
N LEU A 66 6.54 5.38 14.54
CA LEU A 66 7.40 4.21 14.36
C LEU A 66 7.20 3.68 12.94
N PRO A 67 8.23 3.11 12.29
CA PRO A 67 8.10 2.51 10.97
C PRO A 67 7.39 1.16 11.09
N ASN A 68 6.09 1.15 11.43
CA ASN A 68 5.28 -0.06 11.55
C ASN A 68 4.17 -0.02 10.50
N THR A 69 4.25 -0.91 9.52
CA THR A 69 3.43 -0.88 8.32
C THR A 69 2.93 -2.27 7.94
N ASN A 70 1.82 -2.31 7.21
CA ASN A 70 1.29 -3.51 6.58
C ASN A 70 1.38 -3.35 5.06
N LEU A 71 1.72 -4.44 4.37
CA LEU A 71 1.50 -4.55 2.95
C LEU A 71 0.04 -4.98 2.75
N VAL A 72 -0.77 -4.12 2.14
CA VAL A 72 -2.17 -4.42 1.82
C VAL A 72 -2.36 -4.52 0.32
N CYS A 73 -3.40 -5.22 -0.10
CA CYS A 73 -3.72 -5.46 -1.51
C CYS A 73 -5.19 -5.15 -1.76
N ILE A 74 -5.44 -4.32 -2.77
CA ILE A 74 -6.74 -4.17 -3.43
C ILE A 74 -6.74 -5.07 -4.65
N ASP A 75 -7.60 -6.08 -4.69
CA ASP A 75 -7.90 -6.84 -5.91
C ASP A 75 -9.08 -6.19 -6.64
N ILE A 76 -8.79 -5.49 -7.74
CA ILE A 76 -9.76 -4.76 -8.54
C ILE A 76 -10.77 -5.72 -9.17
N LYS A 77 -10.33 -6.93 -9.56
CA LYS A 77 -11.17 -7.88 -10.28
C LYS A 77 -12.19 -8.51 -9.34
N GLU A 78 -11.75 -8.92 -8.16
CA GLU A 78 -12.60 -9.57 -7.16
C GLU A 78 -13.25 -8.56 -6.19
N GLN A 79 -13.02 -7.26 -6.38
CA GLN A 79 -13.46 -6.17 -5.51
C GLN A 79 -13.19 -6.45 -4.02
N ASN A 80 -11.95 -6.87 -3.72
CA ASN A 80 -11.57 -7.29 -2.37
C ASN A 80 -10.37 -6.49 -1.85
N PHE A 81 -10.30 -6.32 -0.53
CA PHE A 81 -9.17 -5.74 0.19
C PHE A 81 -8.67 -6.72 1.24
N PHE A 82 -7.35 -6.95 1.30
CA PHE A 82 -6.77 -7.80 2.34
C PHE A 82 -5.34 -7.39 2.71
N ARG A 83 -4.96 -7.67 3.96
CA ARG A 83 -3.58 -7.52 4.43
C ARG A 83 -2.78 -8.75 4.01
N VAL A 84 -1.67 -8.52 3.32
CA VAL A 84 -0.80 -9.55 2.77
C VAL A 84 0.31 -9.90 3.77
N ILE A 85 0.92 -8.87 4.34
CA ILE A 85 1.96 -8.97 5.36
C ILE A 85 1.69 -7.87 6.37
N GLU A 86 1.75 -8.21 7.66
CA GLU A 86 1.47 -7.27 8.74
C GLU A 86 2.71 -7.00 9.58
N ASN A 87 2.74 -5.82 10.20
CA ASN A 87 3.74 -5.41 11.20
C ASN A 87 5.20 -5.41 10.71
N ILE A 88 5.42 -5.01 9.45
CA ILE A 88 6.76 -4.80 8.90
C ILE A 88 7.36 -3.56 9.55
N LYS A 89 8.58 -3.71 10.10
CA LYS A 89 9.28 -2.64 10.80
C LYS A 89 10.07 -1.73 9.84
N SER A 90 9.44 -1.27 8.75
CA SER A 90 10.09 -0.48 7.70
C SER A 90 9.07 0.26 6.84
N VAL A 91 9.49 1.41 6.28
CA VAL A 91 8.75 2.14 5.25
C VAL A 91 9.45 2.12 3.88
N SER A 92 10.68 1.60 3.82
CA SER A 92 11.53 1.63 2.63
C SER A 92 11.42 0.33 1.85
N TRP A 93 10.52 0.30 0.86
CA TRP A 93 10.14 -0.93 0.17
C TRP A 93 10.37 -0.88 -1.33
N ARG A 94 10.60 -2.06 -1.90
CA ARG A 94 10.52 -2.34 -3.33
C ARG A 94 9.76 -3.64 -3.55
N MET A 95 8.99 -3.74 -4.62
CA MET A 95 8.45 -5.02 -5.07
C MET A 95 9.08 -5.42 -6.40
N ALA A 96 9.30 -6.72 -6.59
CA ALA A 96 9.75 -7.26 -7.87
C ALA A 96 9.29 -8.71 -8.07
N PHE A 97 9.12 -9.06 -9.35
CA PHE A 97 8.84 -10.41 -9.79
C PHE A 97 10.16 -11.10 -10.15
N GLU A 98 10.50 -12.17 -9.43
CA GLU A 98 11.74 -12.93 -9.60
C GLU A 98 11.42 -14.42 -9.61
N GLU A 99 12.01 -15.18 -10.53
CA GLU A 99 11.88 -16.65 -10.57
C GLU A 99 10.42 -17.15 -10.51
N GLY A 100 9.50 -16.46 -11.19
CA GLY A 100 8.10 -16.84 -11.23
C GLY A 100 7.26 -16.42 -10.01
N ASN A 101 7.84 -15.69 -9.05
CA ASN A 101 7.19 -15.30 -7.81
C ASN A 101 7.30 -13.78 -7.58
N LEU A 102 6.28 -13.21 -6.94
CA LEU A 102 6.29 -11.81 -6.53
C LEU A 102 6.87 -11.69 -5.11
N PHE A 103 7.73 -10.69 -4.89
CA PHE A 103 8.36 -10.43 -3.59
C PHE A 103 8.24 -8.97 -3.18
N LEU A 104 8.14 -8.75 -1.87
CA LEU A 104 8.42 -7.47 -1.22
C LEU A 104 9.82 -7.50 -0.63
N PHE A 105 10.64 -6.52 -0.97
CA PHE A 105 11.96 -6.27 -0.42
C PHE A 105 11.86 -5.10 0.56
N ASP A 106 12.13 -5.40 1.82
CA ASP A 106 12.43 -4.39 2.82
C ASP A 106 13.89 -3.97 2.65
N GLU A 107 14.09 -2.83 2.00
CA GLU A 107 15.41 -2.30 1.66
C GLU A 107 16.18 -1.83 2.91
N HIS A 108 15.47 -1.48 4.00
CA HIS A 108 16.10 -1.04 5.24
C HIS A 108 16.65 -2.23 6.05
N ASN A 109 15.83 -3.27 6.22
CA ASN A 109 16.21 -4.44 7.02
C ASN A 109 16.87 -5.56 6.18
N HIS A 110 16.98 -5.38 4.86
CA HIS A 110 17.45 -6.38 3.91
C HIS A 110 16.69 -7.72 4.01
N VAL A 111 15.36 -7.65 4.19
CA VAL A 111 14.48 -8.81 4.29
C VAL A 111 13.66 -8.95 3.00
N LYS A 112 13.51 -10.19 2.52
CA LYS A 112 12.71 -10.55 1.35
C LYS A 112 11.50 -11.36 1.78
N TYR A 113 10.30 -10.86 1.46
CA TYR A 113 9.03 -11.52 1.77
C TYR A 113 8.38 -12.07 0.49
N PRO A 114 8.11 -13.39 0.40
CA PRO A 114 7.34 -13.94 -0.70
C PRO A 114 5.87 -13.52 -0.59
N ILE A 115 5.30 -13.04 -1.69
CA ILE A 115 3.88 -12.70 -1.77
C ILE A 115 3.11 -13.95 -2.16
N LYS A 116 2.23 -14.40 -1.26
CA LYS A 116 1.31 -15.50 -1.52
C LYS A 116 -0.07 -14.92 -1.76
N PHE A 117 -0.66 -15.25 -2.89
CA PHE A 117 -2.06 -14.98 -3.14
C PHE A 117 -2.86 -16.14 -2.56
N ASN A 118 -3.81 -15.85 -1.67
CA ASN A 118 -4.78 -16.86 -1.26
C ASN A 118 -5.66 -17.14 -2.49
N SER A 119 -5.48 -18.33 -3.07
CA SER A 119 -6.28 -18.88 -4.17
C SER A 119 -7.64 -19.37 -3.68
#